data_AF-A0A086P9W2-F1
#
_entry.id   AF-A0A086P9W2-F1
#
_cell.length_a   1.000
_cell.length_b   1.000
_cell.length_c   1.000
_cell.angle_alpha   90.00
_cell.angle_beta   90.00
_cell.angle_gamma   90.00
#
_symmetry.space_group_name_H-M   'P 1'
#
loop_
_entity.id
_entity.type
_entity.pdbx_description
1 polymer ?
#
loop_
_entity_poly.entity_id
_entity_poly.type
_entity_poly.pdbx_seq_one_letter_code
_entity_poly.pdbx_strand_id
1 'polypeptide(L)'
;MRKFIILGLIAATAMPTAVMAQSRSEVRDSARDLRQEQRELRDARRYGDRRDVREQRRDVRDARQELREDWRDYRRSHRDVYRGGNWRAPFRYNRWEVGSRLRPNYYNSRYYIADPNRYRLPRPGNRNLRWVRHYNDVLLVNVRSGRVMQVHRGFFW
;
A
#
# COMPACT_ATOMS: atom_id res chain seq x y z
N MET A 1 -11.59 12.04 34.94
CA MET A 1 -12.71 11.09 35.09
C MET A 1 -12.85 10.31 33.78
N ARG A 2 -12.47 9.03 33.76
CA ARG A 2 -12.55 8.16 32.56
C ARG A 2 -13.83 7.33 32.67
N LYS A 3 -14.76 7.49 31.72
CA LYS A 3 -15.94 6.63 31.58
C LYS A 3 -15.59 5.50 30.62
N PHE A 4 -15.53 4.29 31.15
CA PHE A 4 -15.54 3.05 30.37
C PHE A 4 -16.98 2.77 29.96
N ILE A 5 -17.26 2.73 28.65
CA ILE A 5 -18.51 2.18 28.12
C ILE A 5 -18.16 0.81 27.55
N ILE A 6 -18.54 -0.21 28.31
CA ILE A 6 -18.64 -1.59 27.87
C ILE A 6 -19.76 -1.63 26.82
N LEU A 7 -19.46 -2.06 25.60
CA LEU A 7 -20.47 -2.30 24.57
C LEU A 7 -20.36 -3.75 24.09
N GLY A 8 -21.51 -4.42 24.15
CA GLY A 8 -21.66 -5.87 24.18
C GLY A 8 -21.23 -6.63 22.93
N LEU A 9 -20.92 -7.89 23.18
CA LEU A 9 -20.85 -9.02 22.24
C LEU A 9 -21.98 -9.00 21.20
N ILE A 10 -21.60 -9.14 19.92
CA ILE A 10 -22.48 -9.67 18.88
C ILE A 10 -21.86 -10.97 18.38
N ALA A 11 -22.56 -12.08 18.62
CA ALA A 11 -22.29 -13.36 17.99
C ALA A 11 -22.51 -13.22 16.47
N ALA A 12 -21.44 -13.26 15.68
CA ALA A 12 -21.50 -13.10 14.23
C ALA A 12 -21.51 -14.46 13.53
N THR A 13 -22.69 -15.05 13.38
CA THR A 13 -22.95 -16.02 12.31
C THR A 13 -23.65 -15.29 11.16
N ALA A 14 -22.91 -14.46 10.40
CA ALA A 14 -23.46 -13.83 9.20
C ALA A 14 -22.39 -13.38 8.19
N MET A 15 -22.41 -14.06 7.04
CA MET A 15 -22.13 -13.56 5.68
C MET A 15 -20.70 -13.06 5.36
N PRO A 16 -20.00 -13.69 4.39
CA PRO A 16 -18.70 -13.23 3.88
C PRO A 16 -18.67 -11.76 3.41
N THR A 17 -19.81 -11.20 2.99
CA THR A 17 -19.88 -9.89 2.34
C THR A 17 -19.75 -8.70 3.31
N ALA A 18 -20.22 -8.82 4.55
CA ALA A 18 -20.17 -7.72 5.53
C ALA A 18 -18.73 -7.46 6.01
N VAL A 19 -17.98 -8.52 6.29
CA VAL A 19 -16.55 -8.46 6.66
C VAL A 19 -15.68 -7.92 5.50
N MET A 20 -16.07 -8.19 4.25
CA MET A 20 -15.35 -7.71 3.07
C MET A 20 -15.48 -6.19 2.84
N ALA A 21 -16.60 -5.58 3.23
CA ALA A 21 -16.79 -4.13 3.12
C ALA A 21 -15.97 -3.37 4.18
N GLN A 22 -15.89 -3.91 5.40
CA GLN A 22 -15.09 -3.36 6.51
C GLN A 22 -13.60 -3.37 6.17
N SER A 23 -13.05 -4.54 5.84
CA SER A 23 -11.62 -4.67 5.44
C SER A 23 -11.22 -3.82 4.25
N ARG A 24 -12.14 -3.58 3.31
CA ARG A 24 -11.92 -2.67 2.18
C ARG A 24 -11.79 -1.20 2.61
N SER A 25 -12.60 -0.77 3.58
CA SER A 25 -12.56 0.60 4.09
C SER A 25 -11.30 0.80 4.93
N GLU A 26 -11.05 -0.13 5.86
CA GLU A 26 -9.91 -0.11 6.79
C GLU A 26 -8.60 0.12 6.05
N VAL A 27 -8.32 -0.67 5.01
CA VAL A 27 -7.12 -0.48 4.20
C VAL A 27 -7.00 0.93 3.59
N ARG A 28 -8.12 1.49 3.12
CA ARG A 28 -8.10 2.83 2.50
C ARG A 28 -7.86 3.90 3.55
N ASP A 29 -8.44 3.72 4.72
CA ASP A 29 -8.35 4.65 5.84
C ASP A 29 -6.91 4.62 6.41
N SER A 30 -6.36 3.44 6.71
CA SER A 30 -4.95 3.28 7.11
C SER A 30 -3.96 3.80 6.06
N ALA A 31 -4.30 3.72 4.75
CA ALA A 31 -3.48 4.30 3.69
C ALA A 31 -3.56 5.84 3.62
N ARG A 32 -4.67 6.44 4.06
CA ARG A 32 -4.81 7.89 4.23
C ARG A 32 -4.02 8.34 5.46
N ASP A 33 -4.15 7.62 6.57
CA ASP A 33 -3.49 7.93 7.84
C ASP A 33 -1.97 7.91 7.66
N LEU A 34 -1.42 6.85 7.07
CA LEU A 34 0.03 6.80 6.76
C LEU A 34 0.50 7.99 5.91
N ARG A 35 -0.32 8.50 4.98
CA ARG A 35 0.05 9.67 4.17
C ARG A 35 -0.01 10.97 4.98
N GLN A 36 -0.94 11.07 5.92
CA GLN A 36 -1.05 12.19 6.83
C GLN A 36 0.16 12.21 7.77
N GLU A 37 0.48 11.10 8.41
CA GLU A 37 1.67 10.95 9.26
C GLU A 37 2.96 11.30 8.51
N GLN A 38 3.06 10.91 7.23
CA GLN A 38 4.21 11.29 6.40
C GLN A 38 4.27 12.80 6.06
N ARG A 39 3.15 13.52 6.08
CA ARG A 39 3.14 14.98 5.94
C ARG A 39 3.55 15.62 7.27
N GLU A 40 2.97 15.19 8.37
CA GLU A 40 3.29 15.70 9.70
C GLU A 40 4.77 15.49 10.04
N LEU A 41 5.34 14.31 9.74
CA LEU A 41 6.77 14.08 9.86
C LEU A 41 7.63 15.01 8.99
N ARG A 42 7.16 15.40 7.80
CA ARG A 42 7.87 16.37 6.95
C ARG A 42 7.80 17.78 7.53
N ASP A 43 6.67 18.16 8.08
CA ASP A 43 6.46 19.47 8.69
C ASP A 43 7.25 19.58 10.00
N ALA A 44 7.23 18.55 10.85
CA ALA A 44 8.05 18.46 12.05
C ALA A 44 9.55 18.54 11.73
N ARG A 45 10.01 17.93 10.63
CA ARG A 45 11.42 18.07 10.18
C ARG A 45 11.78 19.47 9.73
N ARG A 46 10.80 20.28 9.30
CA ARG A 46 11.02 21.63 8.77
C ARG A 46 10.89 22.70 9.86
N TYR A 47 9.92 22.55 10.75
CA TYR A 47 9.52 23.57 11.71
C TYR A 47 9.57 23.12 13.17
N GLY A 48 9.62 21.82 13.44
CA GLY A 48 9.57 21.26 14.79
C GLY A 48 10.94 21.01 15.41
N ASP A 49 10.93 20.50 16.63
CA ASP A 49 12.13 20.16 17.38
C ASP A 49 12.53 18.67 17.24
N ARG A 50 13.61 18.26 17.94
CA ARG A 50 14.09 16.87 17.89
C ARG A 50 13.09 15.87 18.48
N ARG A 51 12.28 16.28 19.45
CA ARG A 51 11.26 15.44 20.10
C ARG A 51 10.08 15.24 19.17
N ASP A 52 9.59 16.31 18.53
CA ASP A 52 8.50 16.26 17.54
C ASP A 52 8.85 15.29 16.41
N VAL A 53 10.06 15.43 15.85
CA VAL A 53 10.53 14.54 14.78
C VAL A 53 10.62 13.08 15.24
N ARG A 54 10.95 12.81 16.50
CA ARG A 54 11.03 11.45 17.04
C ARG A 54 9.64 10.84 17.20
N GLU A 55 8.68 11.60 17.73
CA GLU A 55 7.29 11.21 17.90
C GLU A 55 6.65 10.88 16.54
N GLN A 56 6.74 11.81 15.60
CA GLN A 56 6.22 11.65 14.24
C GLN A 56 6.86 10.49 13.46
N ARG A 57 8.11 10.12 13.78
CA ARG A 57 8.74 8.92 13.23
C ARG A 57 8.14 7.63 13.78
N ARG A 58 7.69 7.63 15.03
CA ARG A 58 6.97 6.51 15.64
C ARG A 58 5.57 6.41 15.02
N ASP A 59 4.85 7.51 14.89
CA ASP A 59 3.49 7.51 14.33
C ASP A 59 3.48 6.99 12.88
N VAL A 60 4.42 7.46 12.04
CA VAL A 60 4.63 6.91 10.69
C VAL A 60 4.95 5.40 10.70
N ARG A 61 5.66 4.91 11.72
CA ARG A 61 5.99 3.48 11.83
C ARG A 61 4.73 2.68 12.18
N ASP A 62 3.95 3.16 13.13
CA ASP A 62 2.77 2.49 13.65
C ASP A 62 1.67 2.46 12.57
N ALA A 63 1.37 3.60 11.92
CA ALA A 63 0.45 3.66 10.78
C ALA A 63 0.90 2.77 9.60
N ARG A 64 2.21 2.60 9.41
CA ARG A 64 2.74 1.68 8.39
C ARG A 64 2.54 0.22 8.76
N GLN A 65 2.60 -0.11 10.05
CA GLN A 65 2.32 -1.45 10.55
C GLN A 65 0.84 -1.78 10.39
N GLU A 66 -0.06 -0.90 10.82
CA GLU A 66 -1.52 -1.06 10.69
C GLU A 66 -1.92 -1.27 9.22
N LEU A 67 -1.47 -0.40 8.31
CA LEU A 67 -1.75 -0.57 6.88
C LEU A 67 -1.28 -1.94 6.35
N ARG A 68 -0.15 -2.45 6.85
CA ARG A 68 0.39 -3.75 6.43
C ARG A 68 -0.49 -4.90 6.94
N GLU A 69 -0.99 -4.80 8.15
CA GLU A 69 -1.90 -5.77 8.77
C GLU A 69 -3.23 -5.79 8.00
N ASP A 70 -3.86 -4.64 7.79
CA ASP A 70 -5.11 -4.54 7.02
C ASP A 70 -4.95 -5.06 5.59
N TRP A 71 -3.82 -4.74 4.93
CA TRP A 71 -3.50 -5.28 3.60
C TRP A 71 -3.39 -6.80 3.61
N ARG A 72 -2.77 -7.36 4.65
CA ARG A 72 -2.60 -8.81 4.78
C ARG A 72 -3.96 -9.48 4.91
N ASP A 73 -4.85 -8.94 5.72
CA ASP A 73 -6.16 -9.51 5.98
C ASP A 73 -7.11 -9.32 4.80
N TYR A 74 -7.06 -8.16 4.14
CA TYR A 74 -7.76 -7.93 2.88
C TYR A 74 -7.31 -8.90 1.79
N ARG A 75 -5.99 -9.13 1.63
CA ARG A 75 -5.46 -10.10 0.66
C ARG A 75 -5.87 -11.54 0.98
N ARG A 76 -5.89 -11.90 2.27
CA ARG A 76 -6.32 -13.24 2.71
C ARG A 76 -7.77 -13.51 2.36
N SER A 77 -8.65 -12.55 2.61
CA SER A 77 -10.09 -12.64 2.32
C SER A 77 -10.41 -12.53 0.82
N HIS A 78 -9.60 -11.80 0.04
CA HIS A 78 -9.81 -11.58 -1.40
C HIS A 78 -8.77 -12.31 -2.23
N ARG A 79 -8.62 -13.61 -1.96
CA ARG A 79 -7.56 -14.42 -2.58
C ARG A 79 -7.75 -14.61 -4.08
N ASP A 80 -8.94 -14.41 -4.62
CA ASP A 80 -9.21 -14.44 -6.05
C ASP A 80 -8.64 -13.19 -6.75
N VAL A 81 -8.73 -12.01 -6.14
CA VAL A 81 -8.36 -10.73 -6.75
C VAL A 81 -6.87 -10.65 -7.06
N TYR A 82 -6.01 -11.20 -6.19
CA TYR A 82 -4.55 -11.19 -6.42
C TYR A 82 -4.02 -12.49 -7.01
N ARG A 83 -4.88 -13.38 -7.52
CA ARG A 83 -4.43 -14.45 -8.41
C ARG A 83 -3.83 -13.78 -9.63
N GLY A 84 -2.52 -13.85 -9.73
CA GLY A 84 -1.74 -13.13 -10.71
C GLY A 84 -2.04 -13.56 -12.14
N GLY A 85 -2.72 -14.68 -12.34
CA GLY A 85 -2.90 -15.28 -13.66
C GLY A 85 -1.55 -15.53 -14.35
N ASN A 86 -1.60 -15.77 -15.65
CA ASN A 86 -0.41 -16.05 -16.45
C ASN A 86 0.31 -14.76 -16.87
N TRP A 87 0.88 -14.04 -15.91
CA TRP A 87 1.71 -12.87 -16.22
C TRP A 87 3.01 -13.32 -16.89
N ARG A 88 3.32 -12.72 -18.04
CA ARG A 88 4.52 -13.03 -18.83
C ARG A 88 5.19 -11.75 -19.31
N ALA A 89 6.51 -11.77 -19.34
CA ALA A 89 7.32 -10.68 -19.88
C ALA A 89 8.55 -11.25 -20.61
N PRO A 90 9.05 -10.57 -21.66
CA PRO A 90 10.22 -10.98 -22.42
C PRO A 90 11.53 -10.56 -21.71
N PHE A 91 11.57 -10.72 -20.39
CA PHE A 91 12.74 -10.47 -19.56
C PHE A 91 12.64 -11.35 -18.32
N ARG A 92 13.79 -11.69 -17.73
CA ARG A 92 13.85 -12.50 -16.51
C ARG A 92 13.43 -11.70 -15.28
N TYR A 93 13.06 -12.42 -14.22
CA TYR A 93 12.79 -11.81 -12.92
C TYR A 93 14.04 -11.12 -12.41
N ASN A 94 13.86 -9.86 -12.00
CA ASN A 94 14.87 -9.06 -11.34
C ASN A 94 14.26 -8.54 -10.04
N ARG A 95 15.01 -8.68 -8.95
CA ARG A 95 14.64 -8.13 -7.65
C ARG A 95 14.98 -6.65 -7.63
N TRP A 96 13.99 -5.81 -7.88
CA TRP A 96 14.16 -4.35 -7.80
C TRP A 96 14.08 -3.85 -6.37
N GLU A 97 14.89 -2.83 -6.06
CA GLU A 97 14.88 -2.10 -4.79
C GLU A 97 14.33 -0.67 -4.97
N VAL A 98 13.87 -0.06 -3.88
CA VAL A 98 13.52 1.37 -3.88
C VAL A 98 14.74 2.20 -4.30
N GLY A 99 14.54 3.17 -5.19
CA GLY A 99 15.61 4.02 -5.74
C GLY A 99 16.24 3.49 -7.04
N SER A 100 16.06 2.21 -7.36
CA SER A 100 16.58 1.60 -8.60
C SER A 100 16.10 2.35 -9.84
N ARG A 101 16.94 2.39 -10.88
CA ARG A 101 16.57 2.94 -12.20
C ARG A 101 16.29 1.82 -13.18
N LEU A 102 15.04 1.70 -13.59
CA LEU A 102 14.58 0.74 -14.58
C LEU A 102 14.90 1.24 -16.00
N ARG A 103 15.16 0.31 -16.91
CA ARG A 103 15.11 0.58 -18.35
C ARG A 103 13.64 0.59 -18.81
N PRO A 104 13.26 1.37 -19.84
CA PRO A 104 11.87 1.52 -20.29
C PRO A 104 11.11 0.21 -20.54
N ASN A 105 11.81 -0.84 -21.01
CA ASN A 105 11.23 -2.16 -21.25
C ASN A 105 10.62 -2.82 -20.00
N TYR A 106 11.09 -2.50 -18.80
CA TYR A 106 10.58 -3.07 -17.54
C TYR A 106 9.31 -2.39 -17.01
N TYR A 107 8.94 -1.23 -17.55
CA TYR A 107 7.76 -0.46 -17.13
C TYR A 107 6.96 0.08 -18.32
N ASN A 108 6.92 -0.69 -19.42
CA ASN A 108 6.02 -0.42 -20.52
C ASN A 108 4.55 -0.36 -20.04
N SER A 109 3.71 0.42 -20.71
CA SER A 109 2.31 0.66 -20.34
C SER A 109 1.49 -0.63 -20.18
N ARG A 110 1.83 -1.70 -20.91
CA ARG A 110 1.19 -3.02 -20.76
C ARG A 110 1.34 -3.63 -19.36
N TYR A 111 2.30 -3.17 -18.58
CA TYR A 111 2.53 -3.60 -17.20
C TYR A 111 1.88 -2.69 -16.17
N TYR A 112 1.20 -1.62 -16.59
CA TYR A 112 0.53 -0.73 -15.66
C TYR A 112 -0.67 -1.42 -15.03
N ILE A 113 -0.81 -1.25 -13.73
CA ILE A 113 -2.02 -1.63 -13.02
C ILE A 113 -3.08 -0.58 -13.35
N ALA A 114 -4.03 -0.96 -14.21
CA ALA A 114 -5.08 -0.08 -14.69
C ALA A 114 -6.00 0.41 -13.56
N ASP A 115 -6.34 -0.48 -12.62
CA ASP A 115 -7.12 -0.15 -11.44
C ASP A 115 -6.34 -0.45 -10.15
N PRO A 116 -5.57 0.53 -9.63
CA PRO A 116 -4.89 0.39 -8.34
C PRO A 116 -5.88 0.17 -7.19
N ASN A 117 -7.07 0.76 -7.27
CA ASN A 117 -8.04 0.68 -6.17
C ASN A 117 -8.53 -0.74 -5.98
N ARG A 118 -8.68 -1.54 -7.05
CA ARG A 118 -9.02 -2.97 -6.96
C ARG A 118 -8.10 -3.73 -6.01
N TYR A 119 -6.81 -3.40 -6.02
CA TYR A 119 -5.78 -4.01 -5.19
C TYR A 119 -5.46 -3.20 -3.92
N ARG A 120 -6.30 -2.21 -3.61
CA ARG A 120 -6.11 -1.26 -2.51
C ARG A 120 -4.76 -0.54 -2.54
N LEU A 121 -4.18 -0.42 -3.72
CA LEU A 121 -2.99 0.38 -3.93
C LEU A 121 -3.40 1.86 -3.87
N PRO A 122 -2.66 2.69 -3.11
CA PRO A 122 -2.92 4.11 -3.08
C PRO A 122 -2.85 4.70 -4.48
N ARG A 123 -3.74 5.65 -4.81
CA ARG A 123 -3.63 6.39 -6.07
C ARG A 123 -2.22 6.98 -6.22
N PRO A 124 -1.56 6.83 -7.38
CA PRO A 124 -0.25 7.42 -7.60
C PRO A 124 -0.31 8.92 -7.37
N GLY A 125 0.55 9.46 -6.50
CA GLY A 125 0.46 10.86 -6.06
C GLY A 125 0.76 11.91 -7.15
N ASN A 126 1.15 11.49 -8.35
CA ASN A 126 1.51 12.36 -9.47
C ASN A 126 1.21 11.66 -10.81
N ARG A 127 0.90 12.44 -11.85
CA ARG A 127 0.70 11.97 -13.24
C ARG A 127 1.86 11.14 -13.82
N ASN A 128 3.08 11.30 -13.32
CA ASN A 128 4.25 10.54 -13.75
C ASN A 128 4.47 9.24 -12.96
N LEU A 129 3.67 8.99 -11.91
CA LEU A 129 3.78 7.76 -11.13
C LEU A 129 2.80 6.72 -11.65
N ARG A 130 3.29 5.51 -11.89
CA ARG A 130 2.45 4.37 -12.28
C ARG A 130 2.79 3.18 -11.41
N TRP A 131 1.75 2.47 -10.99
CA TRP A 131 1.90 1.14 -10.44
C TRP A 131 2.18 0.18 -11.59
N VAL A 132 3.29 -0.50 -11.52
CA VAL A 132 3.81 -1.41 -12.55
C VAL A 132 3.89 -2.79 -11.93
N ARG A 133 3.24 -3.76 -12.57
CA ARG A 133 3.36 -5.16 -12.19
C ARG A 133 4.65 -5.74 -12.75
N HIS A 134 5.39 -6.41 -11.88
CA HIS A 134 6.64 -7.07 -12.23
C HIS A 134 6.64 -8.48 -11.62
N TYR A 135 6.23 -9.49 -12.38
CA TYR A 135 5.95 -10.84 -11.89
C TYR A 135 4.93 -10.82 -10.75
N ASN A 136 5.32 -11.33 -9.59
CA ASN A 136 4.53 -11.34 -8.37
C ASN A 136 4.70 -10.06 -7.55
N ASP A 137 5.56 -9.14 -7.98
CA ASP A 137 5.82 -7.89 -7.29
C ASP A 137 5.04 -6.72 -7.94
N VAL A 138 4.81 -5.68 -7.14
CA VAL A 138 4.24 -4.40 -7.58
C VAL A 138 5.23 -3.28 -7.26
N LEU A 139 5.51 -2.46 -8.26
CA LEU A 139 6.44 -1.34 -8.17
C LEU A 139 5.70 -0.03 -8.41
N LEU A 140 5.96 1.00 -7.61
CA LEU A 140 5.59 2.37 -7.98
C LEU A 140 6.75 2.98 -8.76
N VAL A 141 6.56 3.30 -10.02
CA VAL A 141 7.62 3.80 -10.91
C VAL A 141 7.31 5.22 -11.34
N ASN A 142 8.30 6.10 -11.27
CA ASN A 142 8.26 7.38 -11.98
C ASN A 142 8.61 7.14 -13.45
N VAL A 143 7.60 7.14 -14.33
CA VAL A 143 7.77 6.73 -15.73
C VAL A 143 8.58 7.75 -16.56
N ARG A 144 8.72 8.98 -16.07
CA ARG A 144 9.59 10.01 -16.70
C ARG A 144 11.06 9.69 -16.48
N SER A 145 11.44 9.12 -15.34
CA SER A 145 12.84 8.88 -14.96
C SER A 145 13.23 7.40 -14.87
N GLY A 146 12.26 6.49 -14.86
CA GLY A 146 12.46 5.07 -14.59
C GLY A 146 12.76 4.75 -13.13
N ARG A 147 12.68 5.71 -12.20
CA ARG A 147 13.00 5.47 -10.79
C ARG A 147 11.89 4.72 -10.05
N VAL A 148 12.28 3.67 -9.32
CA VAL A 148 11.41 2.94 -8.41
C VAL A 148 11.24 3.75 -7.12
N MET A 149 10.00 4.08 -6.78
CA MET A 149 9.64 4.86 -5.61
C MET A 149 9.17 3.98 -4.45
N GLN A 150 8.51 2.86 -4.75
CA GLN A 150 8.01 1.89 -3.77
C GLN A 150 8.03 0.48 -4.36
N VAL A 151 8.16 -0.52 -3.49
CA VAL A 151 8.17 -1.95 -3.86
C VAL A 151 7.29 -2.72 -2.89
N HIS A 152 6.35 -3.49 -3.42
CA HIS A 152 5.58 -4.49 -2.69
C HIS A 152 5.91 -5.87 -3.24
N ARG A 153 6.63 -6.67 -2.44
CA ARG A 153 7.08 -8.01 -2.83
C ARG A 153 5.99 -9.06 -2.62
N GLY A 154 5.93 -10.05 -3.50
CA GLY A 154 4.98 -11.17 -3.38
C GLY A 154 3.52 -10.68 -3.26
N PHE A 155 3.21 -9.60 -3.98
CA PHE A 155 1.92 -8.94 -4.01
C PHE A 155 0.86 -9.80 -4.70
N PHE A 156 1.24 -10.50 -5.77
CA PHE A 156 0.39 -11.49 -6.45
C PHE A 156 0.84 -12.92 -6.10
N TRP A 157 -0.09 -13.88 -6.20
CA TRP A 157 0.13 -15.32 -6.05
C TRP A 157 -0.34 -16.10 -7.28
#